data_AF-J9EV08-F1
#
_entry.id   AF-J9EV08-F1
#
_cell.length_a   1.000
_cell.length_b   1.000
_cell.length_c   1.000
_cell.angle_alpha   90.00
_cell.angle_beta   90.00
_cell.angle_gamma   90.00
#
_symmetry.space_group_name_H-M   'P 1'
#
loop_
_entity.id
_entity.type
_entity.pdbx_description
1 polymer ?
#
loop_
_entity_poly.entity_id
_entity_poly.type
_entity_poly.pdbx_seq_one_letter_code
_entity_poly.pdbx_strand_id
1 'polypeptide(L)'
;MGLYAEWPLIEFFPLNSVQSSLSIFSKKTSDDMAKLLLHEIGENLNGRICLKIDTEEQLSWVLQVVSYALTLSHSTSKEHEALCVAVRTYCTWLDAISNGIVAHLPGPMRRNPGNYICILLDSLRTLFVRKNNDSETAVTATQQAHEMENVLRTIVQSLLNYDGKHKDIIWPAVLKFLLNATDLLLSGQRV
;
A
#
# COMPACT_ATOMS: atom_id res chain seq x y z
N MET A 1 -19.07 24.12 25.18
CA MET A 1 -17.87 23.31 25.48
C MET A 1 -18.12 21.93 24.91
N GLY A 2 -17.56 21.65 23.73
CA GLY A 2 -17.89 20.46 22.96
C GLY A 2 -16.99 19.29 23.33
N LEU A 3 -17.61 18.16 23.71
CA LEU A 3 -17.00 16.83 23.94
C LEU A 3 -16.17 16.27 22.76
N TYR A 4 -16.07 17.02 21.65
CA TYR A 4 -15.26 16.71 20.47
C TYR A 4 -13.92 17.47 20.42
N ALA A 5 -13.67 18.44 21.31
CA ALA A 5 -12.44 19.25 21.29
C ALA A 5 -11.21 18.52 21.88
N GLU A 6 -11.42 17.41 22.59
CA GLU A 6 -10.35 16.65 23.28
C GLU A 6 -10.04 15.31 22.61
N TRP A 7 -10.71 14.98 21.49
CA TRP A 7 -10.26 13.84 20.70
C TRP A 7 -8.92 14.20 20.10
N PRO A 8 -7.82 13.46 20.39
CA PRO A 8 -6.57 13.68 19.70
C PRO A 8 -6.88 13.55 18.21
N LEU A 9 -6.67 14.65 17.47
CA LEU A 9 -6.77 14.65 16.02
C LEU A 9 -5.91 13.47 15.56
N ILE A 10 -6.54 12.49 14.92
CA ILE A 10 -5.83 11.35 14.36
C ILE A 10 -5.01 11.93 13.22
N GLU A 11 -3.81 12.41 13.52
CA GLU A 11 -2.88 12.93 12.53
C GLU A 11 -2.45 11.73 11.69
N PHE A 12 -3.01 11.66 10.49
CA PHE A 12 -2.55 10.72 9.50
C PHE A 12 -1.27 11.28 8.90
N PHE A 13 -0.22 10.45 8.82
CA PHE A 13 1.00 10.88 8.13
C PHE A 13 0.64 11.29 6.70
N PRO A 14 1.21 12.37 6.16
CA PRO A 14 0.93 12.73 4.78
C PRO A 14 1.38 11.58 3.88
N LEU A 15 0.47 11.10 3.02
CA LEU A 15 0.74 10.06 2.00
C LEU A 15 1.95 10.39 1.10
N ASN A 16 2.38 11.67 1.11
CA ASN A 16 3.47 12.24 0.34
C ASN A 16 4.75 12.52 1.16
N SER A 17 4.88 12.02 2.40
CA SER A 17 6.04 12.31 3.24
C SER A 17 7.38 11.82 2.65
N VAL A 18 7.34 10.84 1.74
CA VAL A 18 8.51 10.38 1.01
C VAL A 18 8.23 10.64 -0.46
N GLN A 19 8.71 11.78 -0.98
CA GLN A 19 8.79 11.99 -2.43
C GLN A 19 9.55 10.80 -3.01
N SER A 20 8.84 9.97 -3.80
CA SER A 20 9.48 8.87 -4.50
C SER A 20 10.63 9.44 -5.31
N SER A 21 11.80 8.81 -5.27
CA SER A 21 12.92 9.16 -6.14
C SER A 21 12.52 9.24 -7.63
N LEU A 22 11.45 8.55 -8.02
CA LEU A 22 10.87 8.63 -9.35
C LEU A 22 10.30 10.03 -9.67
N SER A 23 9.81 10.80 -8.69
CA SER A 23 9.27 12.15 -8.92
C SER A 23 10.30 13.18 -9.36
N ILE A 24 11.60 12.84 -9.31
CA ILE A 24 12.69 13.67 -9.84
C ILE A 24 12.69 13.66 -11.38
N PHE A 25 12.18 12.58 -11.99
CA PHE A 25 12.17 12.41 -13.44
C PHE A 25 10.88 12.95 -14.07
N SER A 26 10.86 13.06 -15.40
CA SER A 26 9.63 13.41 -16.12
C SER A 26 8.52 12.40 -15.82
N LYS A 27 7.26 12.83 -15.80
CA LYS A 27 6.10 11.95 -15.54
C LYS A 27 6.14 10.69 -16.42
N LYS A 28 6.39 10.88 -17.72
CA LYS A 28 6.49 9.78 -18.69
C LYS A 28 7.58 8.78 -18.32
N THR A 29 8.79 9.26 -18.01
CA THR A 29 9.93 8.39 -17.62
C THR A 29 9.63 7.64 -16.34
N SER A 30 9.03 8.32 -15.36
CA SER A 30 8.68 7.75 -14.05
C SER A 30 7.66 6.64 -14.18
N ASP A 31 6.60 6.86 -14.98
CA ASP A 31 5.57 5.87 -15.26
C ASP A 31 6.15 4.63 -15.96
N ASP A 32 7.02 4.83 -16.95
CA ASP A 32 7.67 3.74 -17.69
C ASP A 32 8.63 2.94 -16.80
N MET A 33 9.44 3.61 -15.97
CA MET A 33 10.34 2.96 -15.01
C MET A 33 9.56 2.18 -13.94
N ALA A 34 8.49 2.77 -13.39
CA ALA A 34 7.65 2.10 -12.41
C ALA A 34 7.05 0.80 -12.98
N LYS A 35 6.55 0.83 -14.22
CA LYS A 35 6.00 -0.35 -14.90
C LYS A 35 7.03 -1.46 -15.06
N LEU A 36 8.24 -1.14 -15.54
CA LEU A 36 9.32 -2.13 -15.72
C LEU A 36 9.74 -2.77 -14.40
N LEU A 37 9.95 -1.94 -13.36
CA LEU A 37 10.36 -2.42 -12.04
C LEU A 37 9.26 -3.25 -11.37
N LEU A 38 7.99 -2.85 -11.49
CA LEU A 38 6.86 -3.63 -10.97
C LEU A 38 6.71 -4.96 -11.67
N HIS A 39 6.94 -5.03 -12.98
CA HIS A 39 6.93 -6.30 -13.70
C HIS A 39 7.98 -7.26 -13.12
N GLU A 40 9.19 -6.77 -12.82
CA GLU A 40 10.24 -7.58 -12.18
C GLU A 40 9.88 -8.02 -10.75
N ILE A 41 9.25 -7.12 -9.97
CA ILE A 41 8.72 -7.45 -8.62
C ILE A 41 7.59 -8.49 -8.72
N GLY A 42 6.71 -8.37 -9.70
CA GLY A 42 5.64 -9.33 -9.97
C GLY A 42 6.18 -10.72 -10.30
N GLU A 43 7.19 -10.79 -11.17
CA GLU A 43 7.87 -12.05 -11.49
C GLU A 43 8.63 -12.62 -10.28
N ASN A 44 9.12 -11.77 -9.37
CA ASN A 44 9.69 -12.22 -8.10
C ASN A 44 8.66 -12.88 -7.17
N LEU A 45 7.46 -12.29 -7.06
CA LEU A 45 6.35 -12.87 -6.29
C LEU A 45 5.83 -14.18 -6.89
N ASN A 46 5.91 -14.32 -8.22
CA ASN A 46 5.58 -15.56 -8.93
C ASN A 46 6.69 -16.63 -8.79
N GLY A 47 7.78 -16.35 -8.07
CA GLY A 47 8.91 -17.27 -7.90
C GLY A 47 9.78 -17.45 -9.15
N ARG A 48 9.60 -16.61 -10.17
CA ARG A 48 10.35 -16.68 -11.44
C ARG A 48 11.67 -15.91 -11.38
N ILE A 49 11.76 -14.90 -10.52
CA ILE A 49 12.96 -14.12 -10.22
C ILE A 49 13.21 -14.16 -8.71
N CYS A 50 14.47 -14.14 -8.27
CA CYS A 50 14.82 -14.04 -6.85
C CYS A 50 15.50 -12.70 -6.56
N LEU A 51 14.69 -11.67 -6.27
CA LEU A 51 15.16 -10.39 -5.78
C LEU A 51 15.56 -10.54 -4.31
N LYS A 52 16.87 -10.45 -4.03
CA LYS A 52 17.39 -10.46 -2.66
C LYS A 52 17.40 -9.03 -2.12
N ILE A 53 16.39 -8.69 -1.32
CA ILE A 53 16.29 -7.41 -0.62
C ILE A 53 16.79 -7.62 0.81
N ASP A 54 18.07 -7.30 1.03
CA ASP A 54 18.76 -7.58 2.29
C ASP A 54 19.01 -6.31 3.13
N THR A 55 19.08 -5.14 2.49
CA THR A 55 19.34 -3.85 3.17
C THR A 55 18.08 -2.99 3.34
N GLU A 56 18.09 -2.13 4.37
CA GLU A 56 17.01 -1.15 4.61
C GLU A 56 16.86 -0.18 3.44
N GLU A 57 17.98 0.22 2.82
CA GLU A 57 18.00 1.14 1.67
C GLU A 57 17.35 0.52 0.43
N GLN A 58 17.67 -0.74 0.13
CA GLN A 58 17.06 -1.48 -0.97
C GLN A 58 15.55 -1.62 -0.76
N LEU A 59 15.13 -1.97 0.45
CA LEU A 59 13.71 -2.08 0.76
C LEU A 59 13.00 -0.74 0.67
N SER A 60 13.59 0.34 1.21
CA SER A 60 13.04 1.69 1.12
C SER A 60 12.82 2.11 -0.34
N TRP A 61 13.78 1.85 -1.22
CA TRP A 61 13.65 2.12 -2.65
C TRP A 61 12.51 1.32 -3.28
N VAL A 62 12.41 0.02 -3.00
CA VAL A 62 11.32 -0.82 -3.53
C VAL A 62 9.97 -0.32 -3.01
N LEU A 63 9.85 0.00 -1.72
CA LEU A 63 8.63 0.55 -1.13
C LEU A 63 8.22 1.87 -1.80
N GLN A 64 9.16 2.73 -2.17
CA GLN A 64 8.89 3.97 -2.90
C GLN A 64 8.36 3.71 -4.31
N VAL A 65 8.92 2.74 -5.04
CA VAL A 65 8.45 2.36 -6.39
C VAL A 65 7.05 1.76 -6.32
N VAL A 66 6.81 0.85 -5.38
CA VAL A 66 5.52 0.20 -5.18
C VAL A 66 4.46 1.22 -4.71
N SER A 67 4.81 2.14 -3.80
CA SER A 67 3.91 3.22 -3.38
C SER A 67 3.59 4.18 -4.52
N TYR A 68 4.58 4.52 -5.36
CA TYR A 68 4.37 5.36 -6.54
C TYR A 68 3.37 4.70 -7.51
N ALA A 69 3.45 3.38 -7.69
CA ALA A 69 2.49 2.62 -8.51
C ALA A 69 1.03 2.82 -8.06
N LEU A 70 0.78 2.88 -6.74
CA LEU A 70 -0.55 3.12 -6.18
C LEU A 70 -1.10 4.52 -6.55
N THR A 71 -0.21 5.46 -6.90
CA THR A 71 -0.58 6.84 -7.27
C THR A 71 -0.84 7.02 -8.77
N LEU A 72 -0.53 6.05 -9.63
CA LEU A 72 -0.73 6.13 -11.09
C LEU A 72 -2.19 6.35 -11.49
N SER A 73 -2.47 6.98 -12.63
CA SER A 73 -3.83 7.42 -13.00
C SER A 73 -4.77 6.33 -13.50
N HIS A 74 -4.36 5.05 -13.53
CA HIS A 74 -5.14 3.87 -13.99
C HIS A 74 -5.81 4.02 -15.37
N SER A 75 -5.43 5.03 -16.13
CA SER A 75 -6.00 5.41 -17.43
C SER A 75 -5.67 4.39 -18.52
N THR A 76 -4.56 3.68 -18.37
CA THR A 76 -4.09 2.68 -19.32
C THR A 76 -4.15 1.29 -18.69
N SER A 77 -4.48 0.26 -19.47
CA SER A 77 -4.43 -1.16 -19.05
C SER A 77 -3.12 -1.54 -18.33
N LYS A 78 -1.98 -1.01 -18.79
CA LYS A 78 -0.66 -1.22 -18.16
C LYS A 78 -0.48 -0.54 -16.79
N GLU A 79 -1.14 0.59 -16.55
CA GLU A 79 -1.12 1.27 -15.24
C GLU A 79 -2.00 0.54 -14.25
N HIS A 80 -3.08 -0.07 -14.74
CA HIS A 80 -3.93 -0.94 -13.93
C HIS A 80 -3.20 -2.23 -13.54
N GLU A 81 -2.48 -2.86 -14.47
CA GLU A 81 -1.62 -4.01 -14.15
C GLU A 81 -0.55 -3.68 -13.10
N ALA A 82 0.12 -2.54 -13.24
CA ALA A 82 1.08 -2.02 -12.28
C ALA A 82 0.47 -1.84 -10.87
N LEU A 83 -0.76 -1.30 -10.80
CA LEU A 83 -1.52 -1.19 -9.56
C LEU A 83 -1.76 -2.57 -8.94
N CYS A 84 -2.32 -3.52 -9.70
CA CYS A 84 -2.63 -4.86 -9.20
C CYS A 84 -1.38 -5.55 -8.64
N VAL A 85 -0.24 -5.41 -9.32
CA VAL A 85 1.03 -5.96 -8.84
C VAL A 85 1.47 -5.27 -7.54
N ALA A 86 1.31 -3.95 -7.42
CA ALA A 86 1.65 -3.24 -6.21
C ALA A 86 0.77 -3.65 -5.01
N VAL A 87 -0.54 -3.73 -5.21
CA VAL A 87 -1.50 -4.22 -4.20
C VAL A 87 -1.15 -5.64 -3.78
N ARG A 88 -0.92 -6.53 -4.76
CA ARG A 88 -0.54 -7.92 -4.50
C ARG A 88 0.78 -8.02 -3.75
N THR A 89 1.78 -7.19 -4.06
CA THR A 89 3.06 -7.13 -3.34
C THR A 89 2.83 -6.85 -1.86
N TYR A 90 2.08 -5.80 -1.55
CA TYR A 90 1.81 -5.42 -0.16
C TYR A 90 0.97 -6.45 0.58
N CYS A 91 -0.06 -7.00 -0.05
CA CYS A 91 -0.88 -8.06 0.53
C CYS A 91 -0.05 -9.32 0.82
N THR A 92 0.81 -9.73 -0.12
CA THR A 92 1.68 -10.91 0.04
C THR A 92 2.68 -10.72 1.17
N TRP A 93 3.28 -9.54 1.30
CA TRP A 93 4.20 -9.26 2.39
C TRP A 93 3.50 -9.14 3.74
N LEU A 94 2.31 -8.55 3.79
CA LEU A 94 1.49 -8.48 5.01
C LEU A 94 1.13 -9.89 5.49
N ASP A 95 0.72 -10.76 4.57
CA ASP A 95 0.39 -12.15 4.87
C ASP A 95 1.63 -12.95 5.30
N ALA A 96 2.75 -12.78 4.60
CA ALA A 96 4.02 -13.41 4.94
C ALA A 96 4.51 -13.04 6.34
N ILE A 97 4.41 -11.77 6.73
CA ILE A 97 4.74 -11.31 8.09
C ILE A 97 3.80 -11.95 9.11
N SER A 98 2.51 -12.10 8.77
CA SER A 98 1.50 -12.51 9.73
C SER A 98 1.45 -14.02 9.96
N ASN A 99 1.59 -14.79 8.89
CA ASN A 99 1.58 -16.26 8.92
C ASN A 99 2.99 -16.86 9.10
N GLY A 100 4.04 -16.04 9.14
CA GLY A 100 5.43 -16.49 9.29
C GLY A 100 5.99 -17.20 8.06
N ILE A 101 5.36 -17.05 6.89
CA ILE A 101 5.82 -17.66 5.63
C ILE A 101 6.92 -16.79 5.02
N VAL A 102 8.16 -17.29 5.00
CA VAL A 102 9.36 -16.46 4.75
C VAL A 102 9.79 -16.38 3.27
N ALA A 103 9.15 -17.14 2.37
CA ALA A 103 9.69 -17.44 1.03
C ALA A 103 10.01 -16.22 0.15
N HIS A 104 9.39 -15.06 0.38
CA HIS A 104 9.64 -13.83 -0.39
C HIS A 104 9.72 -12.58 0.51
N LEU A 105 10.01 -12.76 1.81
CA LEU A 105 10.03 -11.67 2.76
C LEU A 105 11.42 -11.01 2.83
N PRO A 106 11.54 -9.69 2.54
CA PRO A 106 12.79 -8.94 2.69
C PRO A 106 13.43 -9.08 4.08
N GLY A 107 14.76 -9.10 4.12
CA GLY A 107 15.54 -9.20 5.36
C GLY A 107 15.18 -8.17 6.44
N PRO A 108 15.00 -6.88 6.10
CA PRO A 108 14.56 -5.86 7.05
C PRO A 108 13.19 -6.12 7.69
N MET A 109 12.22 -6.63 6.90
CA MET A 109 10.86 -6.90 7.38
C MET A 109 10.83 -8.05 8.37
N ARG A 110 11.73 -9.02 8.21
CA ARG A 110 11.93 -10.10 9.18
C ARG A 110 12.51 -9.59 10.51
N ARG A 111 13.36 -8.57 10.47
CA ARG A 111 14.00 -7.99 11.66
C ARG A 111 13.05 -7.13 12.49
N ASN A 112 12.16 -6.36 11.85
CA ASN A 112 11.19 -5.49 12.56
C ASN A 112 9.78 -5.54 11.94
N PRO A 113 9.05 -6.66 12.09
CA PRO A 113 7.77 -6.86 11.42
C PRO A 113 6.69 -5.84 11.81
N GLY A 114 6.66 -5.41 13.08
CA GLY A 114 5.64 -4.48 13.57
C GLY A 114 5.69 -3.10 12.88
N ASN A 115 6.89 -2.54 12.73
CA ASN A 115 7.06 -1.26 12.04
C ASN A 115 6.66 -1.36 10.56
N TYR A 116 7.05 -2.45 9.91
CA TYR A 116 6.74 -2.64 8.50
C TYR A 116 5.25 -2.90 8.23
N ILE A 117 4.53 -3.59 9.12
CA ILE A 117 3.06 -3.67 9.02
C ILE A 117 2.43 -2.28 9.00
N CYS A 118 2.89 -1.37 9.86
CA CYS A 118 2.37 0.01 9.90
C CYS A 118 2.64 0.75 8.58
N ILE A 119 3.85 0.61 8.02
CA ILE A 119 4.23 1.21 6.73
C ILE A 119 3.36 0.67 5.60
N LEU A 120 3.16 -0.65 5.54
CA LEU A 120 2.33 -1.29 4.51
C LEU A 120 0.88 -0.81 4.56
N LEU A 121 0.29 -0.74 5.76
CA LEU A 121 -1.06 -0.24 5.95
C LEU A 121 -1.20 1.23 5.53
N ASP A 122 -0.22 2.07 5.87
CA ASP A 122 -0.25 3.49 5.48
C ASP A 122 -0.12 3.68 3.96
N SER A 123 0.72 2.90 3.28
CA SER A 123 0.81 2.91 1.81
C SER A 123 -0.51 2.48 1.16
N LEU A 124 -1.16 1.42 1.65
CA LEU A 124 -2.41 0.89 1.10
C LEU A 124 -3.58 1.87 1.23
N ARG A 125 -3.52 2.82 2.16
CA ARG A 125 -4.54 3.87 2.31
C ARG A 125 -4.70 4.72 1.04
N THR A 126 -3.64 4.88 0.25
CA THR A 126 -3.71 5.61 -1.04
C THR A 126 -4.78 5.07 -1.98
N LEU A 127 -5.12 3.78 -1.91
CA LEU A 127 -6.15 3.14 -2.73
C LEU A 127 -7.57 3.62 -2.42
N PHE A 128 -7.79 4.14 -1.21
CA PHE A 128 -9.11 4.60 -0.76
C PHE A 128 -9.36 6.07 -1.13
N VAL A 129 -8.35 6.77 -1.64
CA VAL A 129 -8.50 8.12 -2.19
C VAL A 129 -9.24 8.01 -3.52
N ARG A 130 -10.40 8.66 -3.61
CA ARG A 130 -11.11 8.81 -4.88
C ARG A 130 -10.26 9.65 -5.83
N LYS A 131 -9.95 9.11 -7.02
CA LYS A 131 -9.20 9.82 -8.05
C LYS A 131 -10.22 10.44 -9.01
N ASN A 132 -10.60 11.69 -8.77
CA ASN A 132 -11.39 12.50 -9.71
C ASN A 132 -10.57 12.71 -10.98
N ASN A 133 -10.61 11.74 -11.88
CA ASN A 133 -10.19 11.92 -13.24
C ASN A 133 -11.45 12.34 -14.00
N ASP A 134 -11.42 13.47 -14.70
CA ASP A 134 -12.55 13.99 -15.51
C ASP A 134 -13.05 13.00 -16.59
N SER A 135 -12.37 11.85 -16.74
CA SER A 135 -12.70 10.73 -17.63
C SER A 135 -12.92 9.40 -16.87
N GLU A 136 -13.35 9.42 -15.60
CA GLU A 136 -13.72 8.20 -14.86
C GLU A 136 -14.81 7.43 -15.63
N THR A 137 -14.40 6.38 -16.33
CA THR A 137 -15.34 5.39 -16.86
C THR A 137 -15.77 4.50 -15.70
N ALA A 138 -17.03 4.07 -15.65
CA ALA A 138 -17.54 3.21 -14.58
C ALA A 138 -16.67 1.97 -14.31
N VAL A 139 -15.92 1.53 -15.33
CA VAL A 139 -14.97 0.40 -15.28
C VAL A 139 -13.79 0.66 -14.33
N THR A 140 -13.23 1.87 -14.28
CA THR A 140 -12.09 2.18 -13.39
C THR A 140 -12.52 2.18 -11.93
N ALA A 141 -13.72 2.68 -11.64
CA ALA A 141 -14.29 2.68 -10.29
C ALA A 141 -14.61 1.27 -9.78
N THR A 142 -15.20 0.40 -10.62
CA THR A 142 -15.47 -0.99 -10.24
C THR A 142 -14.19 -1.78 -9.98
N GLN A 143 -13.15 -1.52 -10.75
CA GLN A 143 -11.88 -2.21 -10.60
C GLN A 143 -11.13 -1.75 -9.35
N GLN A 144 -11.14 -0.44 -9.04
CA GLN A 144 -10.59 0.08 -7.79
C GLN A 144 -11.34 -0.49 -6.58
N ALA A 145 -12.67 -0.59 -6.64
CA ALA A 145 -13.47 -1.20 -5.57
C ALA A 145 -13.08 -2.67 -5.32
N HIS A 146 -12.78 -3.43 -6.39
CA HIS A 146 -12.31 -4.80 -6.27
C HIS A 146 -10.96 -4.88 -5.54
N GLU A 147 -10.00 -4.02 -5.88
CA GLU A 147 -8.71 -3.98 -5.17
C GLU A 147 -8.86 -3.55 -3.70
N MET A 148 -9.75 -2.59 -3.41
CA MET A 148 -10.06 -2.19 -2.04
C MET A 148 -10.65 -3.35 -1.22
N GLU A 149 -11.59 -4.11 -1.81
CA GLU A 149 -12.16 -5.29 -1.16
C GLU A 149 -11.09 -6.36 -0.91
N ASN A 150 -10.22 -6.60 -1.89
CA ASN A 150 -9.10 -7.54 -1.75
C ASN A 150 -8.19 -7.14 -0.59
N VAL A 151 -7.81 -5.86 -0.50
CA VAL A 151 -6.99 -5.33 0.58
C VAL A 151 -7.65 -5.52 1.95
N LEU A 152 -8.93 -5.14 2.09
CA LEU A 152 -9.66 -5.30 3.35
C LEU A 152 -9.74 -6.77 3.75
N ARG A 153 -10.02 -7.66 2.80
CA ARG A 153 -10.08 -9.11 3.04
C ARG A 153 -8.74 -9.66 3.50
N THR A 154 -7.64 -9.28 2.85
CA THR A 154 -6.29 -9.69 3.27
C THR A 154 -5.95 -9.16 4.65
N ILE A 155 -6.22 -7.89 4.95
CA ILE A 155 -5.98 -7.31 6.29
C ILE A 155 -6.73 -8.10 7.35
N VAL A 156 -8.00 -8.39 7.13
CA VAL A 156 -8.82 -9.18 8.05
C VAL A 156 -8.23 -10.59 8.22
N GLN A 157 -7.92 -11.30 7.14
CA GLN A 157 -7.42 -12.67 7.19
C GLN A 157 -6.02 -12.78 7.80
N SER A 158 -5.09 -11.92 7.42
CA SER A 158 -3.71 -11.96 7.87
C SER A 158 -3.59 -11.43 9.31
N LEU A 159 -4.25 -10.32 9.66
CA LEU A 159 -4.07 -9.68 10.96
C LEU A 159 -4.96 -10.23 12.08
N LEU A 160 -6.14 -10.81 11.78
CA LEU A 160 -6.91 -11.53 12.80
C LEU A 160 -6.17 -12.75 13.33
N ASN A 161 -5.41 -13.42 12.47
CA ASN A 161 -4.62 -14.60 12.82
C ASN A 161 -3.22 -14.24 13.34
N TYR A 162 -2.88 -12.95 13.43
CA TYR A 162 -1.57 -12.51 13.90
C TYR A 162 -1.40 -12.81 15.39
N ASP A 163 -0.55 -13.77 15.74
CA ASP A 163 -0.21 -14.09 17.13
C ASP A 163 1.10 -13.46 17.62
N GLY A 164 1.63 -12.49 16.88
CA GLY A 164 2.93 -11.91 17.19
C GLY A 164 2.93 -10.97 18.41
N LYS A 165 4.13 -10.73 18.94
CA LYS A 165 4.40 -9.90 20.13
C LYS A 165 4.04 -8.42 20.00
N HIS A 166 3.67 -7.94 18.80
CA HIS A 166 3.44 -6.53 18.49
C HIS A 166 1.95 -6.17 18.34
N LYS A 167 1.03 -6.97 18.92
CA LYS A 167 -0.43 -6.74 18.84
C LYS A 167 -0.82 -5.33 19.30
N ASP A 168 -0.15 -4.83 20.33
CA ASP A 168 -0.32 -3.50 20.91
C ASP A 168 0.01 -2.35 19.95
N ILE A 169 0.87 -2.58 18.96
CA ILE A 169 1.23 -1.60 17.92
C ILE A 169 0.34 -1.79 16.68
N ILE A 170 0.08 -3.04 16.31
CA ILE A 170 -0.64 -3.39 15.08
C ILE A 170 -2.12 -3.06 15.16
N TRP A 171 -2.79 -3.37 16.28
CA TRP A 171 -4.23 -3.11 16.40
C TRP A 171 -4.58 -1.61 16.31
N PRO A 172 -3.85 -0.70 16.97
CA PRO A 172 -4.03 0.74 16.74
C PRO A 172 -3.77 1.15 15.29
N ALA A 173 -2.76 0.59 14.63
CA ALA A 173 -2.47 0.89 13.23
C ALA A 173 -3.60 0.42 12.29
N VAL A 174 -4.16 -0.77 12.52
CA VAL A 174 -5.31 -1.30 11.77
C VAL A 174 -6.56 -0.46 12.01
N LEU A 175 -6.84 -0.11 13.27
CA LEU A 175 -7.98 0.75 13.60
C LEU A 175 -7.84 2.12 12.93
N LYS A 176 -6.65 2.72 13.00
CA LYS A 176 -6.32 3.98 12.33
C LYS A 176 -6.50 3.87 10.82
N PHE A 177 -6.06 2.77 10.21
CA PHE A 177 -6.24 2.49 8.78
C PHE A 177 -7.73 2.41 8.42
N LEU A 178 -8.54 1.64 9.14
CA LEU A 178 -9.97 1.46 8.88
C LEU A 178 -10.77 2.76 9.05
N LEU A 179 -10.47 3.52 10.11
CA LEU A 179 -11.06 4.84 10.34
C LEU A 179 -10.70 5.81 9.21
N ASN A 180 -9.47 5.77 8.70
CA ASN A 180 -9.10 6.61 7.57
C ASN A 180 -9.77 6.16 6.27
N ALA A 181 -9.77 4.85 5.99
CA ALA A 181 -10.41 4.30 4.80
C ALA A 181 -11.89 4.67 4.74
N THR A 182 -12.58 4.61 5.88
CA THR A 182 -13.98 5.04 5.99
C THR A 182 -14.12 6.55 5.82
N ASP A 183 -13.25 7.37 6.42
CA ASP A 183 -13.24 8.81 6.20
C ASP A 183 -13.00 9.18 4.73
N LEU A 184 -12.03 8.58 4.05
CA LEU A 184 -11.76 8.83 2.62
C LEU A 184 -12.93 8.41 1.71
N LEU A 185 -13.65 7.36 2.07
CA LEU A 185 -14.82 6.90 1.31
C LEU A 185 -16.06 7.76 1.55
N LEU A 186 -16.29 8.18 2.80
CA LEU A 186 -17.50 8.87 3.25
C LEU A 186 -17.40 10.39 3.16
N SER A 187 -16.20 10.95 3.27
CA SER A 187 -15.96 12.41 3.23
C SER A 187 -16.34 13.05 1.90
N GLY A 188 -16.68 12.24 0.88
CA GLY A 188 -17.24 12.68 -0.40
C GLY A 188 -16.50 13.91 -0.89
N GLN A 189 -15.17 13.79 -1.06
CA GLN A 189 -14.19 14.84 -1.36
C GLN A 189 -14.88 16.16 -1.72
N ARG A 190 -15.12 17.00 -0.70
CA ARG A 190 -15.58 18.36 -0.92
C ARG A 190 -14.54 19.05 -1.82
N VAL A 191 -14.99 19.26 -3.05
CA VAL A 191 -14.47 20.13 -4.13
C VAL A 191 -13.38 21.09 -3.70
#